data_AF-A0A7I9Y6Q5-F1
#
_entry.id   AF-A0A7I9Y6Q5-F1
#
_cell.length_a   1.000
_cell.length_b   1.000
_cell.length_c   1.000
_cell.angle_alpha   90.00
_cell.angle_beta   90.00
_cell.angle_gamma   90.00
#
_symmetry.space_group_name_H-M   'P 1'
#
loop_
_entity.id
_entity.type
_entity.pdbx_description
1 polymer ?
#
loop_
_entity_poly.entity_id
_entity_poly.type
_entity_poly.pdbx_seq_one_letter_code
_entity_poly.pdbx_strand_id
1 'polypeptide(L)'
;MSSPPQRAEVVTRQPYRLDLAPPRLGILSVMATSAATSAPVKPQGTGQRHADPVEDTASPWVTIVWDDPVNLMTYVTYVFQKLFGYSEPHATKLMLQVHHEGKAVVSAGSRESMEVDVSKLHAAGLWATMQQDR
;
A
#
# COMPACT_ATOMS: atom_id res chain seq x y z
N MET A 1 20.42 5.10 -48.73
CA MET A 1 20.29 6.44 -48.12
C MET A 1 19.44 6.26 -46.87
N SER A 2 20.12 6.21 -45.72
CA SER A 2 19.54 5.93 -44.41
C SER A 2 18.90 7.18 -43.83
N SER A 3 17.65 7.08 -43.38
CA SER A 3 17.02 8.05 -42.49
C SER A 3 17.41 7.75 -41.03
N PRO A 4 17.79 8.74 -40.20
CA PRO A 4 18.14 8.51 -38.81
C PRO A 4 16.89 8.41 -37.91
N PRO A 5 16.95 7.69 -36.78
CA PRO A 5 15.88 7.68 -35.79
C PRO A 5 15.86 8.98 -34.99
N GLN A 6 14.65 9.49 -34.72
CA GLN A 6 14.41 10.67 -33.89
C GLN A 6 14.85 10.40 -32.45
N ARG A 7 15.76 11.25 -31.99
CA ARG A 7 16.40 11.23 -30.69
C ARG A 7 15.43 11.84 -29.66
N ALA A 8 14.98 11.01 -28.72
CA ALA A 8 14.12 11.42 -27.62
C ALA A 8 14.73 12.59 -26.84
N GLU A 9 13.86 13.57 -26.56
CA GLU A 9 14.16 14.81 -25.88
C GLU A 9 14.58 14.58 -24.43
N VAL A 10 15.51 15.42 -23.99
CA VAL A 10 16.12 15.44 -22.66
C VAL A 10 15.09 15.92 -21.65
N VAL A 11 14.57 15.03 -20.80
CA VAL A 11 13.91 15.42 -19.54
C VAL A 11 14.98 15.47 -18.45
N THR A 12 15.48 16.68 -18.23
CA THR A 12 16.37 17.03 -17.14
C THR A 12 15.73 16.75 -15.79
N ARG A 13 16.54 16.17 -14.90
CA ARG A 13 16.29 15.89 -13.49
C ARG A 13 15.72 17.11 -12.78
N GLN A 14 14.64 16.93 -12.02
CA GLN A 14 14.22 17.91 -11.03
C GLN A 14 14.64 17.42 -9.64
N PRO A 15 15.49 18.16 -8.91
CA PRO A 15 15.93 17.73 -7.62
C PRO A 15 15.25 18.54 -6.49
N TYR A 16 14.81 17.83 -5.44
CA TYR A 16 14.47 18.27 -4.07
C TYR A 16 13.66 19.57 -3.84
N ARG A 17 12.49 19.41 -3.20
CA ARG A 17 11.91 20.43 -2.30
C ARG A 17 11.44 19.77 -1.01
N LEU A 18 12.20 20.00 0.08
CA LEU A 18 11.69 19.83 1.44
C LEU A 18 10.64 20.92 1.67
N ASP A 19 9.42 20.53 2.00
CA ASP A 19 8.50 21.41 2.73
C ASP A 19 7.83 20.60 3.84
N LEU A 20 8.19 20.97 5.07
CA LEU A 20 7.83 20.36 6.33
C LEU A 20 6.78 21.26 6.99
N ALA A 21 5.53 20.80 7.14
CA ALA A 21 4.60 21.35 8.13
C ALA A 21 3.44 20.37 8.44
N PRO A 22 3.10 20.14 9.73
CA PRO A 22 2.05 19.22 10.15
C PRO A 22 0.68 19.93 10.32
N PRO A 23 -0.47 19.24 10.18
CA PRO A 23 -1.73 19.78 10.69
C PRO A 23 -1.86 19.54 12.20
N ARG A 24 -2.16 20.61 12.95
CA ARG A 24 -2.56 20.61 14.37
C ARG A 24 -4.07 20.81 14.52
N LEU A 25 -4.56 20.33 15.66
CA LEU A 25 -5.74 20.77 16.45
C LEU A 25 -7.08 20.11 16.11
N GLY A 26 -7.63 19.27 16.99
CA GLY A 26 -8.52 19.63 18.14
C GLY A 26 -9.79 18.75 17.97
N ILE A 27 -10.64 18.37 18.91
CA ILE A 27 -11.05 18.86 20.24
C ILE A 27 -12.00 17.79 20.85
N LEU A 28 -12.14 17.86 22.17
CA LEU A 28 -12.91 17.04 23.13
C LEU A 28 -14.45 17.09 22.97
N SER A 29 -15.16 15.95 23.18
CA SER A 29 -16.57 15.89 23.66
C SER A 29 -16.93 14.44 24.07
N VAL A 30 -16.96 14.09 25.36
CA VAL A 30 -18.08 14.04 26.34
C VAL A 30 -18.93 12.76 26.33
N MET A 31 -19.10 12.21 27.52
CA MET A 31 -19.83 10.98 27.88
C MET A 31 -21.36 11.16 27.81
N ALA A 32 -22.10 10.09 27.49
CA ALA A 32 -23.45 9.87 28.04
C ALA A 32 -23.86 8.40 27.98
N THR A 33 -24.10 7.82 29.15
CA THR A 33 -24.75 6.52 29.42
C THR A 33 -26.28 6.63 29.33
N SER A 34 -26.99 5.61 28.83
CA SER A 34 -28.19 5.01 29.46
C SER A 34 -28.88 3.97 28.58
N ALA A 35 -29.57 3.04 29.25
CA ALA A 35 -30.15 1.81 28.74
C ALA A 35 -31.70 1.83 28.65
N ALA A 36 -32.21 0.85 27.88
CA ALA A 36 -33.44 0.05 28.06
C ALA A 36 -34.82 0.47 27.47
N THR A 37 -35.37 -0.50 26.69
CA THR A 37 -36.70 -1.16 26.77
C THR A 37 -37.85 -0.88 25.77
N SER A 38 -38.29 -2.00 25.14
CA SER A 38 -39.60 -2.46 24.61
C SER A 38 -40.45 -1.72 23.55
N ALA A 39 -40.48 -2.31 22.33
CA ALA A 39 -41.58 -2.92 21.51
C ALA A 39 -43.05 -2.40 21.55
N PRO A 40 -43.97 -2.79 20.61
CA PRO A 40 -43.87 -3.17 19.18
C PRO A 40 -44.94 -2.46 18.27
N VAL A 41 -44.83 -2.50 16.93
CA VAL A 41 -45.97 -2.57 15.97
C VAL A 41 -45.49 -2.80 14.52
N LYS A 42 -46.18 -3.68 13.78
CA LYS A 42 -46.14 -3.93 12.31
C LYS A 42 -47.58 -3.66 11.80
N PRO A 43 -47.91 -3.53 10.49
CA PRO A 43 -47.09 -3.49 9.26
C PRO A 43 -47.47 -2.36 8.27
N GLN A 44 -46.75 -2.34 7.14
CA GLN A 44 -47.22 -2.07 5.76
C GLN A 44 -46.74 -0.73 5.14
N GLY A 45 -46.05 -0.86 4.00
CA GLY A 45 -45.81 0.27 3.09
C GLY A 45 -44.46 0.27 2.40
N THR A 46 -44.37 -0.44 1.27
CA THR A 46 -43.69 0.05 0.06
C THR A 46 -42.16 0.18 0.06
N GLY A 47 -41.52 -0.80 -0.58
CA GLY A 47 -40.48 -0.51 -1.57
C GLY A 47 -39.17 0.09 -1.06
N GLN A 48 -38.39 -0.69 -0.32
CA GLN A 48 -36.95 -0.57 -0.38
C GLN A 48 -36.41 -1.91 -0.84
N ARG A 49 -36.10 -1.99 -2.14
CA ARG A 49 -34.98 -2.85 -2.55
C ARG A 49 -33.82 -2.31 -1.74
N HIS A 50 -33.49 -2.97 -0.63
CA HIS A 50 -32.12 -3.00 -0.19
C HIS A 50 -31.36 -3.50 -1.42
N ALA A 51 -30.79 -2.56 -2.18
CA ALA A 51 -29.61 -2.90 -2.91
C ALA A 51 -28.65 -3.31 -1.82
N ASP A 52 -28.45 -4.62 -1.68
CA ASP A 52 -27.27 -5.15 -1.04
C ASP A 52 -26.12 -4.23 -1.44
N PRO A 53 -25.29 -3.72 -0.50
CA PRO A 53 -24.01 -3.21 -0.92
C PRO A 53 -23.40 -4.39 -1.66
N VAL A 54 -23.26 -4.26 -2.97
CA VAL A 54 -22.36 -5.12 -3.72
C VAL A 54 -21.03 -4.85 -3.02
N GLU A 55 -20.67 -5.73 -2.09
CA GLU A 55 -19.29 -5.93 -1.69
C GLU A 55 -18.62 -6.39 -2.98
N ASP A 56 -18.34 -5.39 -3.83
CA ASP A 56 -17.30 -5.47 -4.81
C ASP A 56 -16.11 -5.89 -3.97
N THR A 57 -15.79 -7.17 -4.06
CA THR A 57 -14.73 -7.80 -3.28
C THR A 57 -13.47 -7.22 -3.89
N ALA A 58 -13.18 -5.98 -3.51
CA ALA A 58 -12.26 -5.13 -4.24
C ALA A 58 -10.93 -5.84 -4.17
N SER A 59 -10.40 -6.17 -5.35
CA SER A 59 -9.09 -6.75 -5.51
C SER A 59 -8.10 -6.09 -4.55
N PRO A 60 -7.37 -6.86 -3.73
CA PRO A 60 -6.47 -6.30 -2.74
C PRO A 60 -5.37 -5.50 -3.43
N TRP A 61 -4.90 -4.46 -2.76
CA TRP A 61 -3.69 -3.76 -3.17
C TRP A 61 -2.49 -4.56 -2.70
N VAL A 62 -1.43 -4.59 -3.51
CA VAL A 62 -0.19 -5.29 -3.21
C VAL A 62 0.99 -4.33 -3.24
N THR A 63 1.93 -4.52 -2.33
CA THR A 63 3.24 -3.83 -2.33
C THR A 63 4.25 -4.72 -3.02
N ILE A 64 4.93 -4.17 -4.03
CA ILE A 64 5.92 -4.85 -4.87
C ILE A 64 7.28 -4.21 -4.61
N VAL A 65 8.29 -5.03 -4.33
CA VAL A 65 9.70 -4.62 -4.26
C VAL A 65 10.40 -5.04 -5.54
N TRP A 66 11.25 -4.17 -6.07
CA TRP A 66 11.99 -4.36 -7.32
C TRP A 66 13.47 -4.62 -7.05
N ASP A 67 14.11 -5.37 -7.95
CA ASP A 67 15.56 -5.58 -7.91
C ASP A 67 16.31 -4.29 -8.26
N ASP A 68 17.39 -4.04 -7.55
CA ASP A 68 18.22 -2.83 -7.67
C ASP A 68 19.70 -3.22 -7.57
N PRO A 69 20.57 -2.71 -8.47
CA PRO A 69 22.01 -2.99 -8.43
C PRO A 69 22.76 -2.47 -7.19
N VAL A 70 22.16 -1.60 -6.38
CA VAL A 70 22.82 -0.94 -5.24
C VAL A 70 22.63 -1.71 -3.92
N ASN A 71 21.53 -2.45 -3.76
CA ASN A 71 21.20 -3.13 -2.51
C ASN A 71 21.73 -4.57 -2.46
N LEU A 72 22.35 -4.96 -1.34
CA LEU A 72 22.83 -6.33 -1.12
C LEU A 72 21.68 -7.25 -0.68
N MET A 73 21.73 -8.52 -1.09
CA MET A 73 20.75 -9.56 -0.69
C MET A 73 20.53 -9.62 0.83
N THR A 74 21.63 -9.63 1.61
CA THR A 74 21.56 -9.70 3.07
C THR A 74 20.83 -8.49 3.66
N TYR A 75 20.97 -7.31 3.05
CA TYR A 75 20.27 -6.11 3.48
C TYR A 75 18.77 -6.20 3.17
N VAL A 76 18.40 -6.62 1.95
CA VAL A 76 17.00 -6.83 1.56
C VAL A 76 16.30 -7.82 2.51
N THR A 77 16.95 -8.96 2.79
CA THR A 77 16.45 -9.96 3.74
C THR A 77 16.29 -9.38 5.15
N TYR A 78 17.23 -8.56 5.62
CA TYR A 78 17.12 -7.88 6.91
C TYR A 78 15.93 -6.90 6.95
N VAL A 79 15.74 -6.09 5.90
CA VAL A 79 14.64 -5.13 5.83
C VAL A 79 13.28 -5.86 5.83
N PHE A 80 13.16 -6.99 5.13
CA PHE A 80 11.94 -7.79 5.15
C PHE A 80 11.60 -8.33 6.55
N GLN A 81 12.61 -8.77 7.30
CA GLN A 81 12.43 -9.18 8.69
C GLN A 81 12.03 -7.99 9.58
N LYS A 82 12.67 -6.82 9.40
CA LYS A 82 12.44 -5.66 10.27
C LYS A 82 11.13 -4.93 10.02
N LEU A 83 10.71 -4.78 8.77
CA LEU A 83 9.51 -4.01 8.43
C LEU A 83 8.23 -4.84 8.48
N PHE A 84 8.32 -6.11 8.07
CA PHE A 84 7.15 -7.01 7.96
C PHE A 84 7.12 -8.11 9.01
N GLY A 85 8.18 -8.25 9.82
CA GLY A 85 8.25 -9.29 10.85
C GLY A 85 8.40 -10.70 10.27
N TYR A 86 8.82 -10.85 9.03
CA TYR A 86 9.02 -12.16 8.42
C TYR A 86 10.14 -12.93 9.11
N SER A 87 10.00 -14.25 9.16
CA SER A 87 11.08 -15.13 9.57
C SER A 87 12.21 -15.10 8.53
N GLU A 88 13.45 -15.37 8.95
CA GLU A 88 14.60 -15.41 8.07
C GLU A 88 14.39 -16.29 6.82
N PRO A 89 13.81 -17.52 6.91
CA PRO A 89 13.56 -18.34 5.72
C PRO A 89 12.58 -17.70 4.73
N HIS A 90 11.52 -17.06 5.24
CA HIS A 90 10.52 -16.39 4.39
C HIS A 90 11.13 -15.14 3.73
N ALA A 91 11.81 -14.30 4.52
CA ALA A 91 12.50 -13.13 4.00
C ALA A 91 13.54 -13.50 2.93
N THR A 92 14.29 -14.59 3.14
CA THR A 92 15.26 -15.10 2.16
C THR A 92 14.58 -15.55 0.87
N LYS A 93 13.43 -16.25 0.97
CA LYS A 93 12.66 -16.66 -0.21
C LYS A 93 12.20 -15.46 -1.03
N LEU A 94 11.63 -14.44 -0.38
CA LEU A 94 11.19 -13.22 -1.06
C LEU A 94 12.36 -12.45 -1.67
N MET A 95 13.48 -12.37 -0.97
CA MET A 95 14.70 -11.75 -1.50
C MET A 95 15.21 -12.46 -2.75
N LEU A 96 15.27 -13.80 -2.74
CA LEU A 96 15.67 -14.57 -3.92
C LEU A 96 14.70 -14.37 -5.09
N GLN A 97 13.41 -14.21 -4.79
CA GLN A 97 12.41 -13.88 -5.79
C GLN A 97 12.68 -12.50 -6.42
N VAL A 98 12.94 -11.47 -5.60
CA VAL A 98 13.35 -10.15 -6.11
C VAL A 98 14.57 -10.29 -7.03
N HIS A 99 15.61 -10.99 -6.59
CA HIS A 99 16.85 -11.10 -7.36
C HIS A 99 16.71 -11.87 -8.69
N HIS A 100 15.96 -12.97 -8.70
CA HIS A 100 15.84 -13.82 -9.90
C HIS A 100 14.74 -13.34 -10.85
N GLU A 101 13.62 -12.83 -10.32
CA GLU A 101 12.43 -12.44 -11.09
C GLU A 101 12.37 -10.92 -11.34
N GLY A 102 13.29 -10.16 -10.74
CA GLY A 102 13.33 -8.70 -10.81
C GLY A 102 12.32 -7.99 -9.89
N LYS A 103 11.42 -8.75 -9.25
CA LYS A 103 10.41 -8.23 -8.31
C LYS A 103 9.80 -9.31 -7.42
N ALA A 104 9.22 -8.89 -6.29
CA ALA A 104 8.39 -9.76 -5.45
C ALA A 104 7.25 -8.95 -4.79
N VAL A 105 6.11 -9.60 -4.58
CA VAL A 105 5.03 -9.06 -3.74
C VAL A 105 5.40 -9.33 -2.27
N VAL A 106 5.44 -8.27 -1.47
CA VAL A 106 5.88 -8.34 -0.06
C VAL A 106 4.75 -8.14 0.95
N SER A 107 3.66 -7.47 0.58
CA SER A 107 2.46 -7.35 1.41
C SER A 107 1.21 -7.14 0.53
N ALA A 108 0.04 -7.46 1.08
CA ALA A 108 -1.25 -7.26 0.44
C ALA A 108 -2.28 -6.73 1.45
N GLY A 109 -3.18 -5.83 1.04
CA GLY A 109 -4.20 -5.27 1.94
C GLY A 109 -4.96 -4.09 1.35
N SER A 110 -5.43 -3.19 2.24
CA SER A 110 -6.04 -1.93 1.82
C SER A 110 -5.01 -1.03 1.14
N ARG A 111 -5.48 -0.15 0.25
CA ARG A 111 -4.62 0.84 -0.41
C ARG A 111 -3.79 1.65 0.58
N GLU A 112 -4.42 2.14 1.64
CA GLU A 112 -3.77 2.94 2.70
C GLU A 112 -2.64 2.16 3.39
N SER A 113 -2.84 0.86 3.66
CA SER A 113 -1.81 0.01 4.25
C SER A 113 -0.61 -0.14 3.31
N MET A 114 -0.87 -0.32 2.01
CA MET A 114 0.19 -0.45 1.00
C MET A 114 0.96 0.87 0.80
N GLU A 115 0.28 2.02 0.87
CA GLU A 115 0.95 3.34 0.82
C GLU A 115 1.94 3.52 1.98
N VAL A 116 1.57 3.06 3.18
CA VAL A 116 2.45 3.05 4.36
C VAL A 116 3.64 2.12 4.15
N ASP A 117 3.41 0.91 3.64
CA ASP A 117 4.48 -0.07 3.41
C ASP A 117 5.49 0.40 2.35
N VAL A 118 5.01 0.95 1.23
CA VAL A 118 5.86 1.58 0.21
C VAL A 118 6.71 2.69 0.82
N SER A 119 6.10 3.54 1.66
CA SER A 119 6.82 4.64 2.33
C SER A 119 7.94 4.12 3.25
N LYS A 120 7.68 3.05 4.03
CA LYS A 120 8.70 2.41 4.88
C LYS A 120 9.84 1.80 4.06
N LEU A 121 9.52 1.15 2.95
CA LEU A 121 10.49 0.54 2.05
C LEU A 121 11.39 1.60 1.38
N HIS A 122 10.81 2.71 0.92
CA HIS A 122 11.57 3.84 0.38
C HIS A 122 12.47 4.48 1.44
N ALA A 123 11.98 4.63 2.67
CA ALA A 123 12.79 5.12 3.79
C ALA A 123 13.95 4.16 4.13
N ALA A 124 13.80 2.86 3.87
CA ALA A 124 14.85 1.85 3.99
C ALA A 124 15.77 1.77 2.75
N GLY A 125 15.54 2.60 1.72
CA GLY A 125 16.35 2.63 0.50
C GLY A 125 16.03 1.54 -0.52
N LEU A 126 14.89 0.86 -0.39
CA LEU A 126 14.42 -0.14 -1.36
C LEU A 126 13.48 0.50 -2.37
N TRP A 127 13.59 0.11 -3.64
CA TRP A 127 12.60 0.48 -4.64
C TRP A 127 11.34 -0.37 -4.46
N ALA A 128 10.24 0.29 -4.11
CA ALA A 128 8.92 -0.33 -4.03
C ALA A 128 7.84 0.45 -4.80
N THR A 129 6.79 -0.24 -5.22
CA THR A 129 5.57 0.33 -5.80
C THR A 129 4.35 -0.42 -5.24
N MET A 130 3.15 0.15 -5.37
CA MET A 130 1.89 -0.57 -5.09
C MET A 130 1.02 -0.65 -6.33
N GLN A 131 0.23 -1.71 -6.44
CA GLN A 131 -0.77 -1.88 -7.50
C GLN A 131 -1.99 -2.63 -6.99
N GLN A 132 -3.11 -2.54 -7.70
CA GLN A 132 -4.29 -3.37 -7.43
C GLN A 132 -4.15 -4.72 -8.16
N ASP A 133 -4.37 -5.83 -7.45
CA ASP A 133 -4.23 -7.19 -7.97
C ASP A 133 -5.45 -7.58 -8.83
N ARG A 134 -5.36 -7.38 -10.16
CA ARG A 134 -6.47 -7.59 -11.11
C ARG A 134 -6.53 -9.00 -11.69
#